data_AF-A0A7X7B7V8-F1
#
_entry.id   AF-A0A7X7B7V8-F1
#
_cell.length_a   1.000
_cell.length_b   1.000
_cell.length_c   1.000
_cell.angle_alpha   90.00
_cell.angle_beta   90.00
_cell.angle_gamma   90.00
#
_symmetry.space_group_name_H-M   'P 1'
#
loop_
_entity.id
_entity.type
_entity.pdbx_description
1 polymer ?
#
loop_
_entity_poly.entity_id
_entity_poly.type
_entity_poly.pdbx_seq_one_letter_code
_entity_poly.pdbx_strand_id
1 'polypeptide(L)' 'MRMEIRGVEKLSFRERQVVALKEAGKSAEQIAKQLGMSTSTVATLYNRARTKGYEVVIIVPGEALGLFGSGMDDEEA' A
#
# COMPACT_ATOMS: atom_id res chain seq x y z
N MET A 1 10.65 1.27 8.96
CA MET A 1 9.24 1.44 8.52
C MET A 1 9.06 0.73 7.18
N ARG A 2 7.91 0.09 6.98
CA ARG A 2 7.55 -0.62 5.74
C ARG A 2 6.12 -0.28 5.35
N MET A 3 5.83 -0.08 4.07
CA MET A 3 4.47 0.07 3.57
C MET A 3 3.95 -1.28 3.06
N GLU A 4 2.68 -1.58 3.32
CA GLU A 4 1.99 -2.76 2.79
C GLU A 4 0.62 -2.37 2.21
N ILE A 5 0.17 -3.18 1.24
CA ILE A 5 -1.18 -3.07 0.66
C ILE A 5 -1.96 -4.33 1.08
N ARG A 6 -2.99 -4.16 1.89
CA ARG A 6 -3.89 -5.23 2.35
C ARG A 6 -5.13 -5.31 1.47
N GLY A 7 -5.78 -6.48 1.42
CA GLY A 7 -6.96 -6.69 0.56
C GLY A 7 -6.62 -6.80 -0.93
N VAL A 8 -5.37 -7.11 -1.27
CA VAL A 8 -4.84 -7.15 -2.64
C VAL A 8 -5.49 -8.27 -3.48
N GLU A 9 -6.01 -9.29 -2.83
CA GLU A 9 -6.75 -10.41 -3.43
C GLU A 9 -8.07 -9.97 -4.07
N LYS A 10 -8.66 -8.86 -3.60
CA LYS A 10 -9.87 -8.27 -4.18
C LYS A 10 -9.60 -7.55 -5.50
N LEU A 11 -8.34 -7.17 -5.75
CA LEU A 11 -7.93 -6.40 -6.93
C LEU A 11 -7.63 -7.31 -8.12
N SER A 12 -7.94 -6.85 -9.34
CA SER A 12 -7.46 -7.49 -10.56
C SER A 12 -5.94 -7.28 -10.72
N PHE A 13 -5.29 -8.08 -11.56
CA PHE A 13 -3.85 -7.93 -11.81
C PHE A 13 -3.46 -6.50 -12.25
N ARG A 14 -4.26 -5.89 -13.14
CA ARG A 14 -4.01 -4.52 -13.62
C ARG A 14 -4.27 -3.47 -12.53
N GLU A 15 -5.29 -3.66 -11.71
CA GLU A 15 -5.54 -2.79 -10.55
C GLU A 15 -4.38 -2.86 -9.56
N ARG A 16 -3.87 -4.06 -9.25
CA ARG A 16 -2.71 -4.25 -8.36
C ARG A 16 -1.49 -3.49 -8.86
N GLN A 17 -1.18 -3.58 -10.16
CA GLN A 17 -0.06 -2.84 -10.75
C GLN A 17 -0.24 -1.33 -10.63
N VAL A 18 -1.44 -0.81 -10.94
CA VAL A 18 -1.74 0.62 -10.86
C VAL A 18 -1.65 1.11 -9.41
N VAL A 19 -2.27 0.41 -8.46
CA VAL A 19 -2.23 0.77 -7.04
C VAL A 19 -0.80 0.75 -6.52
N ALA A 20 -0.05 -0.34 -6.73
CA ALA A 20 1.32 -0.45 -6.23
C ALA A 20 2.22 0.70 -6.72
N LEU A 21 2.11 1.09 -8.00
CA LEU A 21 2.88 2.20 -8.54
C LEU A 21 2.40 3.56 -8.04
N LYS A 22 1.08 3.73 -7.85
CA LYS A 22 0.49 4.99 -7.38
C LYS A 22 0.83 5.26 -5.93
N GLU A 23 0.71 4.25 -5.07
CA GLU A 23 1.06 4.33 -3.63
C GLU A 23 2.58 4.44 -3.42
N ALA A 24 3.39 3.95 -4.37
CA ALA A 24 4.84 4.20 -4.43
C ALA A 24 5.21 5.61 -4.95
N GLY A 25 4.23 6.48 -5.20
CA GLY A 25 4.44 7.89 -5.53
C GLY A 25 4.56 8.22 -7.02
N LYS A 26 4.28 7.28 -7.95
CA LYS A 26 4.36 7.58 -9.39
C LYS A 26 3.17 8.40 -9.89
N SER A 27 3.43 9.28 -10.86
CA SER A 27 2.39 10.04 -11.57
C SER A 27 1.56 9.13 -12.49
N ALA A 28 0.36 9.58 -12.88
CA ALA A 28 -0.48 8.81 -13.79
C ALA A 28 0.19 8.62 -15.17
N GLU A 29 0.94 9.62 -15.64
CA GLU A 29 1.70 9.60 -16.90
C GLU A 29 2.84 8.57 -16.83
N GLN A 30 3.57 8.53 -15.72
CA GLN A 30 4.63 7.54 -15.51
C GLN A 30 4.08 6.11 -15.51
N ILE A 31 2.95 5.90 -14.82
CA ILE A 31 2.27 4.59 -14.77
C ILE A 31 1.74 4.21 -16.15
N ALA A 32 1.08 5.12 -16.85
CA ALA A 32 0.56 4.94 -18.20
C ALA A 32 1.67 4.51 -19.17
N LYS A 33 2.79 5.25 -19.18
CA LYS A 33 3.97 4.93 -19.98
C LYS A 33 4.57 3.57 -19.62
N GLN A 34 4.69 3.25 -18.32
CA GLN A 34 5.28 2.00 -17.86
C GLN A 34 4.41 0.77 -18.16
N LEU A 35 3.09 0.89 -18.07
CA LEU A 35 2.16 -0.23 -18.25
C LEU A 35 1.57 -0.35 -19.66
N GLY A 36 1.94 0.55 -20.57
CA GLY A 36 1.48 0.58 -21.95
C GLY A 36 -0.02 0.86 -22.10
N MET A 37 -0.55 1.81 -21.32
CA MET A 37 -1.97 2.19 -21.33
C MET A 37 -2.15 3.71 -21.25
N SER A 38 -3.37 4.21 -21.43
CA SER A 38 -3.64 5.64 -21.29
C SER A 38 -3.72 6.08 -19.82
N THR A 39 -3.50 7.36 -19.56
CA THR A 39 -3.72 7.97 -18.23
C THR A 39 -5.18 7.84 -17.77
N SER A 40 -6.15 7.87 -18.70
CA SER A 40 -7.57 7.65 -18.39
C SER A 40 -7.85 6.21 -17.92
N THR A 41 -7.18 5.21 -18.51
CA THR A 41 -7.26 3.82 -18.04
C THR A 41 -6.65 3.68 -16.65
N VAL A 42 -5.52 4.32 -16.38
CA VAL A 42 -4.91 4.35 -15.03
C VAL A 42 -5.89 4.93 -14.01
N ALA A 43 -6.49 6.09 -14.29
CA ALA A 43 -7.48 6.72 -13.41
C ALA A 43 -8.69 5.81 -13.14
N THR A 44 -9.21 5.15 -14.19
CA THR A 44 -10.34 4.23 -14.10
C THR A 44 -10.02 3.03 -13.21
N LEU A 45 -8.86 2.40 -13.44
CA LEU A 45 -8.41 1.24 -12.66
C LEU A 45 -8.15 1.62 -11.20
N TYR A 46 -7.54 2.78 -10.95
CA TYR A 46 -7.27 3.25 -9.59
C TYR A 46 -8.56 3.52 -8.82
N ASN A 47 -9.53 4.22 -9.43
CA ASN A 47 -10.83 4.48 -8.80
C ASN A 47 -11.59 3.18 -8.51
N ARG A 48 -11.61 2.25 -9.46
CA ARG A 48 -12.23 0.93 -9.27
C ARG A 48 -11.54 0.11 -8.17
N ALA A 49 -10.21 0.19 -8.06
CA ALA A 49 -9.50 -0.48 -6.98
C ALA A 49 -9.94 0.08 -5.62
N ARG A 50 -10.04 1.41 -5.48
CA ARG A 50 -10.45 2.07 -4.22
C ARG A 50 -11.85 1.64 -3.77
N THR A 51 -12.78 1.41 -4.69
CA THR A 51 -14.13 0.95 -4.33
C THR A 51 -14.17 -0.50 -3.83
N LYS A 52 -13.10 -1.29 -4.03
CA LYS A 52 -13.02 -2.68 -3.57
C LYS A 52 -12.50 -2.82 -2.13
N GLY A 53 -12.09 -1.71 -1.49
CA GLY A 53 -11.68 -1.69 -0.10
C GLY A 53 -10.35 -2.39 0.16
N TYR A 54 -9.32 -2.07 -0.63
CA TYR A 54 -7.93 -2.33 -0.24
C TYR A 54 -7.48 -1.25 0.76
N GLU A 55 -6.49 -1.57 1.59
CA GLU A 55 -5.93 -0.64 2.57
C GLU A 55 -4.43 -0.46 2.35
N VAL A 56 -3.94 0.76 2.54
CA VAL A 56 -2.52 1.06 2.57
C VAL A 56 -2.13 1.28 4.02
N VAL A 57 -1.21 0.47 4.52
CA VAL A 57 -0.75 0.53 5.91
C VAL A 57 0.74 0.79 5.98
N ILE A 58 1.16 1.57 6.97
CA ILE A 58 2.56 1.74 7.31
C ILE A 58 2.81 0.94 8.59
N ILE A 59 3.72 -0.02 8.51
CA ILE A 59 4.23 -0.76 9.66
C ILE A 59 5.41 0.01 10.23
N VAL A 60 5.23 0.47 11.46
CA VAL A 60 6.26 1.15 12.25
C VAL A 60 6.76 0.17 13.32
N PRO A 61 8.08 -0.10 13.40
CA PRO A 61 8.64 -0.87 14.50
C PRO A 61 8.34 -0.19 15.83
N GLY A 62 7.91 -0.95 16.85
CA GLY A 62 7.55 -0.38 18.16
C GLY A 62 8.71 0.31 18.87
N GLU A 63 9.94 -0.18 18.68
CA GLU A 63 11.19 0.46 19.12
C GLU A 63 11.32 1.89 18.59
N ALA A 64 10.98 2.11 17.32
CA ALA A 64 11.06 3.42 16.68
C ALA A 64 10.03 4.42 17.22
N LEU A 65 9.00 3.94 17.93
CA LEU A 65 7.98 4.76 18.58
C LEU A 65 8.18 4.85 20.09
N GLY A 66 9.22 4.23 20.65
CA GLY A 66 9.45 4.18 22.10
C GLY A 66 8.30 3.55 22.89
N LEU A 67 7.46 2.73 22.24
CA LEU A 67 6.23 2.18 22.84
C LEU A 67 6.52 1.03 23.80
N PHE A 68 7.66 0.35 23.63
CA PHE A 68 8.13 -0.69 24.51
C PHE A 68 9.30 -0.14 25.32
N GLY A 69 8.98 0.53 26.43
CA GLY A 69 9.98 0.90 27.44
C GLY A 69 10.57 -0.36 28.07
N SER A 70 11.84 -0.27 28.46
CA SER A 70 12.61 -1.29 29.19
C SER A 70 11.95 -1.70 30.52
N GLY A 71 10.93 -2.55 30.46
CA GLY A 71 10.18 -3.02 31.65
C GLY A 71 9.11 -4.08 31.36
N MET A 72 9.20 -4.79 30.24
CA MET A 72 8.38 -5.98 29.96
C MET A 72 9.25 -7.25 29.94
N ASP A 73 10.26 -7.28 30.79
CA ASP A 73 10.95 -8.51 31.22
C ASP A 73 10.77 -8.53 32.74
N ASP A 74 9.85 -9.37 33.23
CA ASP A 74 9.69 -9.86 34.63
C ASP A 74 8.20 -9.99 35.01
N GLU A 75 7.48 -10.91 34.36
CA GLU A 75 6.36 -11.62 34.99
C GLU A 75 6.48 -13.12 34.63
N GLU A 76 7.53 -13.75 35.16
CA GLU A 76 7.44 -15.14 35.61
C GLU A 76 6.93 -15.11 37.06
N ALA A 77 5.67 -15.53 37.27
CA ALA A 77 5.12 -15.90 38.58
C ALA A 77 4.14 -17.06 38.42
#